data_AF-A0A3M1FG17-F1
#
_entry.id   AF-A0A3M1FG17-F1
#
_cell.length_a   1.000
_cell.length_b   1.000
_cell.length_c   1.000
_cell.angle_alpha   90.00
_cell.angle_beta   90.00
_cell.angle_gamma   90.00
#
_symmetry.space_group_name_H-M   'P 1'
#
loop_
_entity.id
_entity.type
_entity.pdbx_description
1 polymer ?
#
loop_
_entity_poly.entity_id
_entity_poly.type
_entity_poly.pdbx_seq_one_letter_code
_entity_poly.pdbx_strand_id
1 'polypeptide(L)'
;MKALIHYTLRHAQTVFVLILFLAIAGIYAYATLPREAAPDISIPVVVVSTPYFGVSPSDIETLVTQPLERELKELKDVEEMSSTSA
;
A
#
# COMPACT_ATOMS: atom_id res chain seq x y z
N MET A 1 -18.95 2.40 40.54
CA MET A 1 -19.82 1.74 39.54
C MET A 1 -21.31 2.01 39.74
N LYS A 2 -21.87 1.86 40.95
CA LYS A 2 -23.32 2.08 41.19
C LYS A 2 -23.82 3.49 40.86
N ALA A 3 -23.02 4.52 41.11
CA ALA A 3 -23.36 5.92 40.81
C ALA A 3 -23.58 6.18 39.31
N LEU A 4 -22.79 5.53 38.45
CA LEU A 4 -22.87 5.69 37.00
C LEU A 4 -24.12 5.02 36.45
N ILE A 5 -24.43 3.81 36.93
CA ILE A 5 -25.67 3.08 36.60
C ILE A 5 -26.90 3.90 37.03
N HIS A 6 -26.90 4.47 38.23
CA HIS A 6 -28.01 5.28 38.74
C HIS A 6 -28.22 6.58 37.92
N TYR A 7 -27.13 7.20 37.48
CA TYR A 7 -27.16 8.39 36.63
C TYR A 7 -27.73 8.07 35.23
N THR A 8 -27.28 6.97 34.63
CA THR A 8 -27.78 6.49 33.33
C THR A 8 -29.27 6.14 33.38
N LEU A 9 -29.75 5.53 34.48
CA LEU A 9 -31.16 5.22 34.67
C LEU A 9 -32.03 6.48 34.88
N ARG A 10 -31.51 7.51 35.56
CA ARG A 10 -32.23 8.78 35.76
C ARG A 10 -32.37 9.60 34.47
N HIS A 11 -31.41 9.45 33.55
CA HIS A 11 -31.38 10.15 32.26
C HIS A 11 -31.56 9.18 31.07
N ALA A 12 -32.44 8.18 31.24
CA ALA A 12 -32.67 7.13 30.24
C ALA A 12 -33.07 7.69 28.85
N GLN A 13 -33.80 8.80 28.79
CA GLN A 13 -34.17 9.45 27.53
C GLN A 13 -32.94 9.97 26.77
N THR A 14 -32.01 10.63 27.46
CA THR A 14 -30.75 11.12 26.86
C THR A 14 -29.89 9.97 26.36
N VAL A 15 -29.84 8.87 27.12
CA VAL A 15 -29.10 7.67 26.75
C VAL A 15 -29.69 7.02 25.51
N PHE A 16 -31.02 6.95 25.40
CA PHE A 16 -31.70 6.39 24.23
C PHE A 16 -31.44 7.22 22.97
N VAL A 17 -31.49 8.55 23.07
CA VAL A 17 -31.15 9.47 21.97
C VAL A 17 -29.69 9.30 21.56
N LEU A 18 -28.77 9.14 22.52
CA LEU A 18 -27.36 8.90 22.24
C LEU A 18 -27.14 7.59 21.49
N ILE A 19 -27.81 6.51 21.91
CA ILE A 19 -27.74 5.21 21.23
C ILE A 19 -28.28 5.32 19.80
N LEU A 20 -29.41 5.99 19.61
CA LEU A 20 -29.99 6.21 18.29
C LEU A 20 -29.03 7.00 17.38
N PHE A 21 -28.42 8.05 17.91
CA PHE A 21 -27.43 8.84 17.18
C PHE A 21 -26.22 8.01 16.78
N LEU A 22 -25.68 7.20 17.71
CA LEU A 22 -24.55 6.30 17.43
C LEU A 22 -24.91 5.24 16.38
N ALA A 23 -26.14 4.71 16.42
CA ALA A 23 -26.61 3.75 15.42
C ALA A 23 -26.66 4.38 14.03
N ILE A 24 -27.22 5.59 13.89
CA ILE A 24 -27.29 6.31 12.61
C ILE A 24 -25.89 6.66 12.11
N ALA A 25 -25.01 7.17 12.98
CA ALA A 25 -23.63 7.48 12.64
C ALA A 25 -22.85 6.23 12.21
N GLY A 26 -23.08 5.09 12.88
CA GLY A 26 -22.48 3.81 12.52
C GLY A 26 -22.93 3.29 11.16
N ILE A 27 -24.23 3.39 10.86
CA ILE A 27 -24.78 3.00 9.54
C ILE A 27 -24.22 3.91 8.45
N TYR A 28 -24.18 5.21 8.69
CA TYR A 28 -23.60 6.17 7.75
C TYR A 28 -22.13 5.84 7.47
N ALA A 29 -21.32 5.68 8.51
CA ALA A 29 -19.91 5.33 8.38
C ALA A 29 -19.72 4.01 7.60
N TYR A 30 -20.54 2.99 7.88
CA TYR A 30 -20.49 1.72 7.17
C TYR A 30 -20.82 1.85 5.67
N ALA A 31 -21.79 2.70 5.33
CA ALA A 31 -22.21 2.93 3.95
C ALA A 31 -21.24 3.82 3.17
N THR A 32 -20.63 4.81 3.83
CA THR A 32 -19.69 5.74 3.19
C THR A 32 -18.26 5.23 3.13
N LEU A 33 -17.92 4.18 3.88
CA LEU A 33 -16.57 3.64 3.89
C LEU A 33 -16.20 3.17 2.48
N PRO A 34 -15.24 3.84 1.80
CA PRO A 34 -14.81 3.41 0.49
C PRO A 34 -14.15 2.04 0.65
N ARG A 35 -14.77 1.03 0.06
CA ARG A 35 -14.21 -0.32 0.03
C ARG A 35 -13.20 -0.35 -1.11
N GLU A 36 -11.95 -0.09 -0.78
CA GLU A 36 -10.86 -0.28 -1.74
C GLU A 36 -10.75 -1.78 -2.04
N ALA A 37 -11.22 -2.17 -3.23
CA ALA A 37 -11.15 -3.55 -3.71
C ALA A 37 -9.71 -3.95 -4.10
N ALA A 38 -8.88 -2.95 -4.38
CA ALA A 38 -7.45 -3.09 -4.63
C ALA A 38 -6.74 -2.21 -3.61
N PRO A 39 -6.25 -2.75 -2.48
CA PRO A 39 -5.28 -2.01 -1.69
C PRO A 39 -4.11 -1.67 -2.61
N ASP A 40 -3.68 -0.41 -2.60
CA ASP A 40 -2.49 0.00 -3.35
C ASP A 40 -1.26 -0.66 -2.71
N ILE A 41 -0.99 -1.88 -3.13
CA ILE A 41 0.24 -2.59 -2.82
C ILE A 41 1.29 -2.05 -3.80
N SER A 42 2.05 -1.06 -3.35
CA SER A 42 3.20 -0.57 -4.10
C SER A 42 4.24 -1.70 -4.20
N ILE A 43 4.20 -2.50 -5.27
CA ILE A 43 5.24 -3.49 -5.57
C ILE A 43 6.46 -2.68 -6.06
N PRO A 44 7.59 -2.67 -5.32
CA PRO A 44 8.73 -1.81 -5.65
C PRO A 44 9.53 -2.39 -6.81
N VAL A 45 8.97 -2.35 -8.02
CA VAL A 45 9.66 -2.80 -9.24
C VAL A 45 10.25 -1.59 -9.95
N VAL A 46 11.55 -1.63 -10.22
CA VAL A 46 12.27 -0.64 -11.02
C VAL A 46 12.61 -1.25 -12.37
N VAL A 47 12.16 -0.62 -13.46
CA VAL A 47 12.44 -1.06 -14.84
C VAL A 47 13.42 -0.10 -15.47
N VAL A 48 14.59 -0.60 -15.89
CA VAL A 48 15.60 0.16 -16.62
C VAL A 48 15.67 -0.39 -18.04
N SER A 49 15.60 0.48 -19.04
CA SER A 49 15.70 0.10 -20.46
C SER A 49 16.73 0.96 -21.17
N THR A 50 17.72 0.31 -21.77
CA THR A 50 18.84 0.95 -22.48
C THR A 50 18.87 0.45 -23.93
N PRO A 51 18.21 1.15 -24.87
CA PRO A 51 18.24 0.75 -26.28
C PRO A 51 19.63 1.03 -26.87
N TYR A 52 20.29 -0.01 -27.37
CA TYR A 52 21.60 0.11 -28.02
C TYR A 52 21.62 -0.73 -29.31
N PHE A 53 21.63 -0.06 -30.46
CA PHE A 53 21.42 -0.68 -31.78
C PHE A 53 22.73 -0.97 -32.50
N GLY A 54 22.76 -2.04 -33.30
CA GLY A 54 23.86 -2.32 -34.24
C GLY A 54 25.07 -3.04 -33.64
N VAL A 55 24.94 -3.60 -32.44
CA VAL A 55 25.94 -4.41 -31.75
C VAL A 55 25.40 -5.81 -31.49
N SER A 56 26.30 -6.78 -31.35
CA SER A 56 25.90 -8.15 -31.02
C SER A 56 25.35 -8.20 -29.58
N PRO A 57 24.41 -9.12 -29.28
CA PRO A 57 23.90 -9.30 -27.93
C PRO A 57 25.02 -9.56 -26.90
N SER A 58 26.08 -10.26 -27.30
CA SER A 58 27.25 -10.56 -26.48
C SER A 58 28.05 -9.30 -26.10
N ASP A 59 28.16 -8.35 -27.04
CA ASP A 59 28.83 -7.08 -26.80
C ASP A 59 27.98 -6.16 -25.92
N ILE A 60 26.65 -6.14 -26.13
CA ILE A 60 25.70 -5.39 -25.28
C ILE A 60 25.79 -5.88 -23.82
N GLU A 61 25.83 -7.19 -23.62
CA GLU A 61 25.91 -7.77 -22.29
C GLU A 61 27.18 -7.32 -21.55
N THR A 62 28.32 -7.40 -22.23
CA THR A 62 29.63 -7.10 -21.61
C THR A 62 29.82 -5.60 -21.39
N LEU A 63 29.38 -4.77 -22.35
CA LEU A 63 29.64 -3.32 -22.34
C LEU A 63 28.58 -2.50 -21.62
N VAL A 64 27.33 -2.99 -21.53
CA VAL A 64 26.20 -2.24 -20.98
C VAL A 64 25.59 -2.98 -19.80
N THR A 65 25.16 -4.23 -19.99
CA THR A 65 24.38 -4.95 -18.97
C THR A 65 25.21 -5.26 -17.73
N GLN A 66 26.41 -5.81 -17.87
CA GLN A 66 27.30 -6.13 -16.74
C GLN A 66 27.72 -4.92 -15.89
N PRO A 67 28.19 -3.80 -16.46
CA PRO A 67 28.53 -2.63 -15.64
C PRO A 67 27.28 -2.06 -14.96
N LEU A 68 26.13 -2.02 -15.63
CA LEU A 68 24.89 -1.54 -15.04
C LEU A 68 24.43 -2.41 -13.87
N GLU A 69 24.46 -3.73 -14.03
CA GLU A 69 24.14 -4.69 -12.98
C GLU A 69 25.09 -4.54 -11.78
N ARG A 70 26.40 -4.36 -12.02
CA ARG A 70 27.38 -4.20 -10.95
C ARG A 70 27.09 -2.97 -10.09
N GLU A 71 26.85 -1.82 -10.70
CA GLU A 71 26.56 -0.57 -9.97
C GLU A 71 25.20 -0.64 -9.26
N LEU A 72 24.18 -1.26 -9.88
CA LEU A 72 22.86 -1.40 -9.27
C LEU A 72 22.83 -2.42 -8.12
N LYS A 73 23.74 -3.41 -8.13
CA LYS A 73 23.87 -4.43 -7.08
C LYS A 73 24.53 -3.90 -5.81
N GLU A 74 25.22 -2.76 -5.87
CA GLU A 74 25.75 -2.07 -4.69
C GLU A 74 24.65 -1.38 -3.85
N LEU A 75 23.43 -1.26 -4.40
CA LEU A 75 22.29 -0.72 -3.68
C LEU A 75 21.80 -1.71 -2.62
N LYS A 76 21.66 -1.23 -1.38
CA LYS A 76 21.33 -2.06 -0.19
C LYS A 76 19.94 -2.70 -0.22
N ASP A 77 19.02 -2.20 -1.04
CA ASP A 77 17.60 -2.57 -1.03
C ASP A 77 17.16 -3.34 -2.29
N VAL A 78 18.07 -4.07 -2.95
CA VAL A 78 17.76 -4.89 -4.13
C VAL A 78 17.73 -6.37 -3.74
N GLU A 79 16.54 -6.98 -3.69
CA GLU A 79 16.37 -8.43 -3.42
C GLU A 79 16.62 -9.28 -4.66
N GLU A 80 16.00 -8.95 -5.80
CA GLU A 80 16.15 -9.68 -7.05
C GLU A 80 16.39 -8.72 -8.23
N MET A 81 17.32 -9.08 -9.10
CA MET A 81 17.64 -8.36 -10.34
C MET A 81 17.68 -9.36 -11.51
N SER A 82 16.96 -9.04 -12.58
CA SER A 82 16.96 -9.82 -13.83
C SER A 82 17.27 -8.89 -15.00
N SER A 83 18.21 -9.33 -15.84
CA SER A 83 18.69 -8.59 -17.00
C SER A 83 18.44 -9.40 -18.26
N THR A 84 18.04 -8.75 -19.35
CA THR A 84 17.87 -9.38 -20.66
C THR A 84 18.51 -8.50 -21.73
N SER A 85 19.45 -9.07 -22.47
CA SER A 85 20.11 -8.41 -23.61
C SER A 85 19.63 -9.10 -24.89
N ALA A 86 19.05 -8.33 -25.83
CA ALA A 86 18.51 -8.83 -27.09
C ALA A 86 18.99 -7.98 -28.26
#